data_AF-A0AAU2RXK9-F1
#
_entry.id   AF-A0AAU2RXK9-F1
#
_cell.length_a   1.000
_cell.length_b   1.000
_cell.length_c   1.000
_cell.angle_alpha   90.00
_cell.angle_beta   90.00
_cell.angle_gamma   90.00
#
_symmetry.space_group_name_H-M   'P 1'
#
loop_
_entity.id
_entity.type
_entity.pdbx_description
1 polymer ?
#
loop_
_entity_poly.entity_id
_entity_poly.type
_entity_poly.pdbx_seq_one_letter_code
_entity_poly.pdbx_strand_id
1 'polypeptide(L)'
;MRNFPRSNGHRTPVPDGSAVPRRDPPSYELLRAAADFLTLHHSEERLGDPAHRIAAIRTEIAGTGTYRHTTEELVFGARVAWRNANRCIGRLYWRSLRVRDLRGVRDGHDVAEASADHLREASRDGRIRALISVFAPDGPRRPGPRIWNEQLVRYAGYTRPDGGVTGDPRNAGLTGLALRLGWPGGPGTPFDVLPLVVQGGGDEGPACHDLPDDAVLQVELTHPEYTWWRALGLRWHAVPALANMWLEIGGTPSRWPAPAARASPLPSRVRESRGKSTRSSPIWSRPLVIHCYGRPERHRTERGQRWQNGSEGRSSGRSRRPGAPAS
;
A
#
# COMPACT_ATOMS: atom_id res chain seq x y z
N MET A 1 -47.24 65.33 -4.53
CA MET A 1 -46.40 64.52 -3.61
C MET A 1 -45.00 64.40 -4.20
N ARG A 2 -43.95 64.18 -3.40
CA ARG A 2 -42.54 64.22 -3.89
C ARG A 2 -42.00 62.80 -4.14
N ASN A 3 -41.55 62.52 -5.37
CA ASN A 3 -40.79 61.30 -5.67
C ASN A 3 -39.29 61.55 -5.44
N PHE A 4 -38.62 60.64 -4.75
CA PHE A 4 -37.15 60.61 -4.62
C PHE A 4 -36.57 59.54 -5.55
N PRO A 5 -35.57 59.84 -6.39
CA PRO A 5 -34.82 58.83 -7.13
C PRO A 5 -33.85 58.09 -6.21
N ARG A 6 -33.63 56.78 -6.45
CA ARG A 6 -32.53 56.03 -5.84
C ARG A 6 -31.25 56.22 -6.66
N SER A 7 -30.14 56.51 -6.00
CA SER A 7 -28.83 56.72 -6.66
C SER A 7 -28.05 55.41 -6.84
N ASN A 8 -27.58 55.16 -8.06
CA ASN A 8 -26.67 54.05 -8.36
C ASN A 8 -25.23 54.42 -7.96
N GLY A 9 -24.72 53.82 -6.89
CA GLY A 9 -23.36 54.00 -6.40
C GLY A 9 -22.36 52.98 -6.96
N HIS A 10 -22.08 52.99 -8.27
CA HIS A 10 -21.00 52.18 -8.82
C HIS A 10 -19.62 52.72 -8.38
N ARG A 11 -18.99 52.09 -7.39
CA ARG A 11 -17.54 52.21 -7.16
C ARG A 11 -16.81 51.17 -7.99
N THR A 12 -16.07 51.60 -9.01
CA THR A 12 -15.06 50.78 -9.67
C THR A 12 -13.88 50.53 -8.72
N PRO A 13 -13.44 49.27 -8.52
CA PRO A 13 -12.18 49.00 -7.85
C PRO A 13 -11.01 49.43 -8.74
N VAL A 14 -10.09 50.22 -8.20
CA VAL A 14 -8.79 50.46 -8.85
C VAL A 14 -7.95 49.18 -8.70
N PRO A 15 -7.30 48.66 -9.76
CA PRO A 15 -6.38 47.54 -9.63
C PRO A 15 -5.11 47.98 -8.91
N ASP A 16 -4.92 47.50 -7.69
CA ASP A 16 -3.69 47.72 -6.92
C ASP A 16 -2.51 46.93 -7.52
N GLY A 17 -1.31 47.49 -7.39
CA GLY A 17 -0.13 47.07 -8.15
C GLY A 17 0.53 45.79 -7.63
N SER A 18 0.84 44.88 -8.56
CA SER A 18 1.97 43.94 -8.48
C SER A 18 2.29 43.36 -7.08
N ALA A 19 1.35 42.59 -6.53
CA ALA A 19 1.64 41.75 -5.38
C ALA A 19 2.67 40.67 -5.75
N VAL A 20 3.96 40.95 -5.51
CA VAL A 20 5.03 39.94 -5.60
C VAL A 20 4.62 38.74 -4.73
N PRO A 21 4.66 37.50 -5.25
CA PRO A 21 4.23 36.34 -4.47
C PRO A 21 5.09 36.25 -3.21
N ARG A 22 4.45 36.41 -2.05
CA ARG A 22 5.10 36.29 -0.74
C ARG A 22 5.63 34.86 -0.66
N ARG A 23 6.96 34.72 -0.58
CA ARG A 23 7.61 33.42 -0.42
C ARG A 23 7.23 32.89 0.96
N ASP A 24 6.26 32.00 0.99
CA ASP A 24 5.76 31.44 2.24
C ASP A 24 6.90 30.87 3.08
N PRO A 25 6.87 31.02 4.41
CA PRO A 25 7.89 30.45 5.28
C PRO A 25 7.91 28.92 5.14
N PRO A 26 9.02 28.25 5.50
CA PRO A 26 9.04 26.79 5.72
C PRO A 26 7.79 26.39 6.51
N SER A 27 6.95 25.51 5.95
CA SER A 27 5.66 25.21 6.57
C SER A 27 5.91 24.64 7.97
N TYR A 28 5.46 25.38 8.98
CA TYR A 28 5.81 25.13 10.38
C TYR A 28 5.47 23.69 10.80
N GLU A 29 4.36 23.16 10.29
CA GLU A 29 3.93 21.77 10.49
C GLU A 29 4.88 20.74 9.86
N LEU A 30 5.50 21.01 8.70
CA LEU A 30 6.48 20.10 8.09
C LEU A 30 7.77 20.05 8.93
N LEU A 31 8.28 21.20 9.37
CA LEU A 31 9.46 21.24 10.23
C LEU A 31 9.17 20.60 11.61
N ARG A 32 7.98 20.84 12.18
CA ARG A 32 7.53 20.21 13.42
C ARG A 32 7.44 18.69 13.27
N ALA A 33 6.76 18.19 12.23
CA ALA A 33 6.63 16.76 11.98
C ALA A 33 7.98 16.08 11.69
N ALA A 34 8.91 16.77 11.03
CA ALA A 34 10.28 16.30 10.83
C ALA A 34 11.06 16.20 12.15
N ALA A 35 10.94 17.21 13.02
CA ALA A 35 11.58 17.21 14.34
C ALA A 35 10.99 16.14 15.28
N ASP A 36 9.66 15.98 15.29
CA ASP A 36 8.95 14.92 16.02
C ASP A 36 9.43 13.52 15.56
N PHE A 37 9.54 13.33 14.24
CA PHE A 37 10.04 12.08 13.64
C PHE A 37 11.52 11.81 13.97
N LEU A 38 12.41 12.80 13.83
CA LEU A 38 13.83 12.62 14.14
C LEU A 38 14.08 12.36 15.62
N THR A 39 13.31 13.00 16.51
CA THR A 39 13.38 12.74 17.95
C THR A 39 12.98 11.31 18.27
N LEU A 40 11.96 10.75 17.58
CA LEU A 40 11.60 9.34 17.70
C LEU A 40 12.68 8.40 17.15
N HIS A 41 13.25 8.71 15.97
CA HIS A 41 14.33 7.91 15.37
C HIS A 41 15.58 7.86 16.24
N HIS A 42 16.06 9.01 16.69
CA HIS A 42 17.26 9.14 17.52
C HIS A 42 17.09 8.50 18.92
N SER A 43 15.87 8.53 19.49
CA SER A 43 15.61 7.92 20.80
C SER A 43 15.43 6.39 20.74
N GLU A 44 14.78 5.84 19.71
CA GLU A 44 14.65 4.38 19.55
C GLU A 44 15.97 3.70 19.13
N GLU A 45 16.71 4.29 18.17
CA GLU A 45 17.97 3.72 17.65
C GLU A 45 19.22 4.25 18.41
N ARG A 46 19.03 5.10 19.43
CA ARG A 46 20.08 5.68 20.32
C ARG A 46 21.17 6.49 19.60
N LEU A 47 20.80 7.31 18.62
CA LEU A 47 21.72 8.03 17.73
C LEU A 47 22.24 9.38 18.29
N GLY A 48 22.01 9.69 19.57
CA GLY A 48 22.38 10.99 20.17
C GLY A 48 21.43 12.13 19.76
N ASP A 49 21.88 13.38 19.90
CA ASP A 49 21.04 14.57 19.68
C ASP A 49 20.70 14.80 18.18
N PRO A 50 19.41 14.87 17.77
CA PRO A 50 19.00 15.18 16.40
C PRO A 50 19.18 16.66 16.00
N ALA A 51 19.54 17.58 16.89
CA ALA A 51 19.54 19.03 16.65
C ALA A 51 20.28 19.45 15.35
N HIS A 52 21.43 18.85 15.04
CA HIS A 52 22.17 19.14 13.81
C HIS A 52 21.40 18.73 12.54
N ARG A 53 20.76 17.56 12.54
CA ARG A 53 19.95 17.07 11.41
C ARG A 53 18.64 17.86 11.27
N ILE A 54 18.01 18.25 12.39
CA ILE A 54 16.86 19.17 12.39
C ILE A 54 17.24 20.54 11.79
N ALA A 55 18.40 21.08 12.16
CA ALA A 55 18.90 22.34 11.60
C ALA A 55 19.18 22.25 10.09
N ALA A 56 19.73 21.12 9.63
CA ALA A 56 19.92 20.86 8.20
C ALA A 56 18.59 20.77 7.43
N ILE A 57 17.60 20.04 7.95
CA ILE A 57 16.26 19.94 7.35
C ILE A 57 15.58 21.31 7.29
N ARG A 58 15.68 22.14 8.33
CA ARG A 58 15.14 23.51 8.32
C ARG A 58 15.70 24.33 7.15
N THR A 59 16.99 24.21 6.86
CA THR A 59 17.64 24.84 5.70
C THR A 59 17.17 24.23 4.38
N GLU A 60 17.00 22.90 4.31
CA GLU A 60 16.52 22.19 3.11
C GLU A 60 15.09 22.62 2.73
N ILE A 61 14.19 22.73 3.72
CA ILE A 61 12.81 23.22 3.52
C ILE A 61 12.81 24.69 3.09
N ALA A 62 13.64 25.55 3.70
CA ALA A 62 13.75 26.95 3.30
C ALA A 62 14.30 27.14 1.87
N GLY A 63 15.20 26.26 1.44
CA GLY A 63 15.76 26.26 0.08
C GLY A 63 14.80 25.70 -0.97
N THR A 64 14.11 24.60 -0.68
CA THR A 64 13.44 23.76 -1.68
C THR A 64 11.91 23.62 -1.53
N GLY A 65 11.36 24.01 -0.39
CA GLY A 65 9.96 23.77 -0.01
C GLY A 65 9.67 22.38 0.58
N THR A 66 10.67 21.50 0.70
CA THR A 66 10.54 20.15 1.29
C THR A 66 11.90 19.68 1.84
N TYR A 67 12.02 18.41 2.25
CA TYR A 67 13.31 17.80 2.56
C TYR A 67 13.35 16.32 2.15
N ARG A 68 14.55 15.74 2.08
CA ARG A 68 14.78 14.33 1.77
C ARG A 68 15.31 13.57 2.99
N HIS A 69 14.60 12.51 3.34
CA HIS A 69 15.06 11.51 4.32
C HIS A 69 16.35 10.81 3.85
N THR A 70 17.24 10.42 4.75
CA THR A 70 18.30 9.43 4.45
C THR A 70 17.69 8.06 4.17
N THR A 71 18.49 7.05 3.83
CA THR A 71 17.97 5.68 3.65
C THR A 71 17.68 5.00 4.99
N GLU A 72 18.44 5.33 6.04
CA GLU A 72 18.24 4.86 7.42
C GLU A 72 16.94 5.43 7.99
N GLU A 73 16.75 6.75 7.85
CA GLU A 73 15.51 7.44 8.23
C GLU A 73 14.29 6.87 7.48
N LEU A 74 14.43 6.57 6.18
CA LEU A 74 13.37 5.92 5.40
C LEU A 74 13.05 4.51 5.93
N VAL A 75 14.08 3.71 6.23
CA VAL A 75 13.93 2.35 6.75
C VAL A 75 13.22 2.38 8.12
N PHE A 76 13.63 3.27 9.01
CA PHE A 76 12.99 3.46 10.31
C PHE A 76 11.54 3.94 10.15
N GLY A 77 11.30 4.97 9.33
CA GLY A 77 9.97 5.53 9.10
C GLY A 77 8.98 4.52 8.52
N ALA A 78 9.37 3.75 7.49
CA ALA A 78 8.52 2.71 6.91
C ALA A 78 8.20 1.57 7.92
N ARG A 79 9.19 1.20 8.74
CA ARG A 79 9.03 0.21 9.82
C ARG A 79 8.08 0.68 10.91
N VAL A 80 8.21 1.93 11.36
CA VAL A 80 7.29 2.54 12.34
C VAL A 80 5.89 2.73 11.74
N ALA A 81 5.77 3.11 10.47
CA ALA A 81 4.47 3.21 9.80
C ALA A 81 3.72 1.86 9.79
N TRP A 82 4.41 0.74 9.54
CA TRP A 82 3.80 -0.60 9.62
C TRP A 82 3.49 -1.02 11.06
N ARG A 83 4.39 -0.80 12.02
CA ARG A 83 4.12 -0.97 13.48
C ARG A 83 2.82 -0.28 13.90
N ASN A 84 2.62 0.91 13.37
CA ASN A 84 1.51 1.80 13.66
C ASN A 84 0.22 1.43 12.91
N ALA A 85 0.27 0.59 11.87
CA ALA A 85 -0.91 0.20 11.07
C ALA A 85 -1.93 -0.62 11.90
N ASN A 86 -2.86 0.06 12.57
CA ASN A 86 -3.79 -0.53 13.56
C ASN A 86 -4.71 -1.65 13.02
N ARG A 87 -5.03 -1.64 11.72
CA ARG A 87 -5.81 -2.70 11.04
C ARG A 87 -4.96 -3.88 10.55
N CYS A 88 -3.63 -3.83 10.69
CA CYS A 88 -2.72 -4.87 10.23
C CYS A 88 -2.42 -5.89 11.33
N ILE A 89 -2.98 -7.10 11.24
CA ILE A 89 -2.67 -8.21 12.16
C ILE A 89 -1.16 -8.58 12.09
N GLY A 90 -0.56 -8.47 10.90
CA GLY A 90 0.86 -8.76 10.67
C GLY A 90 1.86 -7.82 11.35
N ARG A 91 1.42 -6.68 11.92
CA ARG A 91 2.30 -5.63 12.49
C ARG A 91 3.25 -6.08 13.60
N LEU A 92 3.07 -7.28 14.17
CA LEU A 92 4.03 -7.89 15.10
C LEU A 92 5.41 -8.08 14.46
N TYR A 93 5.47 -8.30 13.14
CA TYR A 93 6.72 -8.52 12.40
C TYR A 93 7.37 -7.24 11.86
N TRP A 94 6.96 -6.05 12.35
CA TRP A 94 7.35 -4.76 11.78
C TRP A 94 8.87 -4.56 11.58
N ARG A 95 9.70 -5.12 12.47
CA ARG A 95 11.17 -5.06 12.38
C ARG A 95 11.76 -5.86 11.21
N SER A 96 11.08 -6.89 10.71
CA SER A 96 11.59 -7.71 9.59
C SER A 96 11.30 -7.11 8.21
N LEU A 97 10.64 -5.94 8.15
CA LEU A 97 10.40 -5.24 6.88
C LEU A 97 11.72 -4.96 6.16
N ARG A 98 11.79 -5.40 4.90
CA ARG A 98 12.81 -5.01 3.93
C ARG A 98 12.31 -3.85 3.10
N VAL A 99 13.18 -2.87 2.83
CA VAL A 99 12.84 -1.61 2.18
C VAL A 99 13.71 -1.44 0.94
N ARG A 100 13.08 -1.36 -0.24
CA ARG A 100 13.73 -0.95 -1.50
C ARG A 100 13.54 0.56 -1.63
N ASP A 101 14.63 1.30 -1.45
CA ASP A 101 14.68 2.75 -1.66
C ASP A 101 14.75 3.05 -3.16
N LEU A 102 13.58 3.20 -3.78
CA LEU A 102 13.43 3.50 -5.21
C LEU A 102 13.06 4.96 -5.44
N ARG A 103 13.48 5.87 -4.55
CA ARG A 103 13.10 7.30 -4.60
C ARG A 103 13.71 8.09 -5.76
N GLY A 104 14.53 7.46 -6.60
CA GLY A 104 14.94 7.96 -7.91
C GLY A 104 13.96 7.62 -9.04
N VAL A 105 13.20 6.54 -8.91
CA VAL A 105 12.33 5.99 -9.95
C VAL A 105 11.04 6.83 -10.06
N ARG A 106 10.71 7.27 -11.27
CA ARG A 106 9.57 8.16 -11.57
C ARG A 106 8.82 7.84 -12.86
N ASP A 107 9.45 7.17 -13.80
CA ASP A 107 8.83 6.76 -15.06
C ASP A 107 7.75 5.69 -14.83
N GLY A 108 6.76 5.60 -15.73
CA GLY A 108 5.66 4.64 -15.61
C GLY A 108 6.10 3.18 -15.81
N HIS A 109 6.94 2.94 -16.82
CA HIS A 109 7.51 1.63 -17.14
C HIS A 109 8.49 1.18 -16.06
N ASP A 110 9.41 2.04 -15.62
CA ASP A 110 10.35 1.70 -14.53
C ASP A 110 9.63 1.35 -13.21
N VAL A 111 8.48 1.99 -12.93
CA VAL A 111 7.64 1.67 -11.77
C VAL A 111 6.93 0.31 -11.93
N ALA A 112 6.54 -0.05 -13.15
CA ALA A 112 5.96 -1.36 -13.44
C ALA A 112 6.99 -2.49 -13.30
N GLU A 113 8.17 -2.36 -13.91
CA GLU A 113 9.27 -3.33 -13.80
C GLU A 113 9.73 -3.49 -12.35
N ALA A 114 9.94 -2.37 -11.63
CA ALA A 114 10.25 -2.41 -10.22
C ALA A 114 9.14 -3.03 -9.35
N SER A 115 7.89 -3.07 -9.83
CA SER A 115 6.78 -3.75 -9.16
C SER A 115 6.73 -5.25 -9.48
N ALA A 116 7.07 -5.68 -10.69
CA ALA A 116 7.30 -7.09 -11.02
C ALA A 116 8.44 -7.66 -10.14
N ASP A 117 9.57 -6.94 -10.04
CA ASP A 117 10.66 -7.27 -9.13
C ASP A 117 10.26 -7.30 -7.66
N HIS A 118 9.28 -6.49 -7.24
CA HIS A 118 8.77 -6.58 -5.88
C HIS A 118 8.08 -7.92 -5.64
N LEU A 119 7.27 -8.40 -6.58
CA LEU A 119 6.60 -9.69 -6.48
C LEU A 119 7.61 -10.85 -6.52
N ARG A 120 8.61 -10.81 -7.41
CA ARG A 120 9.75 -11.74 -7.45
C ARG A 120 10.47 -11.80 -6.09
N GLU A 121 10.91 -10.65 -5.58
CA GLU A 121 11.64 -10.57 -4.31
C GLU A 121 10.77 -10.99 -3.10
N ALA A 122 9.46 -10.70 -3.12
CA ALA A 122 8.54 -11.05 -2.04
C ALA A 122 8.17 -12.54 -2.03
N SER A 123 8.04 -13.19 -3.19
CA SER A 123 7.50 -14.56 -3.33
C SER A 123 8.40 -15.64 -2.74
N ARG A 124 9.71 -15.61 -3.07
CA ARG A 124 10.76 -16.53 -2.55
C ARG A 124 10.33 -17.99 -2.46
N ASP A 125 9.92 -18.58 -3.57
CA ASP A 125 9.59 -20.01 -3.65
C ASP A 125 8.46 -20.41 -2.67
N GLY A 126 7.52 -19.49 -2.42
CA GLY A 126 6.43 -19.61 -1.45
C GLY A 126 6.77 -19.11 -0.03
N ARG A 127 8.04 -18.81 0.28
CA ARG A 127 8.47 -18.27 1.58
C ARG A 127 8.27 -16.75 1.65
N ILE A 128 7.01 -16.32 1.56
CA ILE A 128 6.60 -14.91 1.42
C ILE A 128 7.26 -14.03 2.49
N ARG A 129 7.85 -12.91 2.03
CA ARG A 129 8.60 -11.96 2.87
C ARG A 129 7.96 -10.58 2.90
N ALA A 130 7.95 -9.96 4.08
CA ALA A 130 7.56 -8.56 4.24
C ALA A 130 8.59 -7.62 3.59
N LEU A 131 8.15 -6.99 2.51
CA LEU A 131 8.91 -6.08 1.65
C LEU A 131 8.11 -4.78 1.49
N ILE A 132 8.78 -3.67 1.17
CA ILE A 132 8.23 -2.42 0.64
C ILE A 132 9.11 -1.92 -0.51
N SER A 133 8.51 -1.44 -1.60
CA SER A 133 9.16 -0.52 -2.53
C SER A 133 8.68 0.90 -2.24
N VAL A 134 9.60 1.86 -2.08
CA VAL A 134 9.28 3.29 -1.94
C VAL A 134 9.74 4.03 -3.17
N PHE A 135 8.80 4.35 -4.06
CA PHE A 135 9.05 5.18 -5.25
C PHE A 135 9.27 6.65 -4.88
N ALA A 136 9.61 7.50 -5.85
CA ALA A 136 9.89 8.89 -5.59
C ALA A 136 8.65 9.66 -5.07
N PRO A 137 8.80 10.54 -4.06
CA PRO A 137 7.68 11.29 -3.52
C PRO A 137 7.19 12.39 -4.49
N ASP A 138 5.99 12.91 -4.18
CA ASP A 138 5.55 14.22 -4.65
C ASP A 138 6.59 15.28 -4.24
N GLY A 139 6.99 16.13 -5.18
CA GLY A 139 7.82 17.29 -4.92
C GLY A 139 7.07 18.58 -5.26
N PRO A 140 7.45 19.74 -4.70
CA PRO A 140 6.75 21.02 -4.94
C PRO A 140 6.63 21.48 -6.41
N ARG A 141 7.29 20.79 -7.35
CA ARG A 141 7.29 21.06 -8.79
C ARG A 141 6.86 19.88 -9.68
N ARG A 142 6.60 18.69 -9.13
CA ARG A 142 6.12 17.52 -9.89
C ARG A 142 5.56 16.39 -8.99
N PRO A 143 4.45 15.73 -9.36
CA PRO A 143 3.91 14.59 -8.62
C PRO A 143 4.85 13.39 -8.69
N GLY A 144 4.82 12.52 -7.68
CA GLY A 144 5.39 11.17 -7.75
C GLY A 144 4.55 10.26 -8.65
N PRO A 145 5.10 9.13 -9.10
CA PRO A 145 4.34 8.14 -9.86
C PRO A 145 3.21 7.53 -9.03
N ARG A 146 2.21 6.98 -9.71
CA ARG A 146 1.01 6.39 -9.09
C ARG A 146 0.59 5.10 -9.78
N ILE A 147 0.56 4.01 -9.02
CA ILE A 147 -0.15 2.78 -9.41
C ILE A 147 -1.63 2.97 -9.06
N TRP A 148 -2.53 2.70 -10.01
CA TRP A 148 -3.98 2.87 -9.82
C TRP A 148 -4.65 1.61 -9.24
N ASN A 149 -4.02 0.44 -9.41
CA ASN A 149 -4.47 -0.85 -8.89
C ASN A 149 -4.50 -0.84 -7.35
N GLU A 150 -5.48 -1.50 -6.73
CA GLU A 150 -5.51 -1.64 -5.26
C GLU A 150 -4.40 -2.55 -4.72
N GLN A 151 -4.07 -3.58 -5.49
CA GLN A 151 -2.98 -4.53 -5.27
C GLN A 151 -2.24 -4.71 -6.59
N LEU A 152 -0.94 -5.02 -6.54
CA LEU A 152 -0.16 -5.29 -7.75
C LEU A 152 -0.78 -6.42 -8.56
N VAL A 153 -1.09 -7.54 -7.91
CA VAL A 153 -1.82 -8.65 -8.53
C VAL A 153 -3.31 -8.57 -8.18
N ARG A 154 -4.14 -8.56 -9.22
CA ARG A 154 -5.60 -8.70 -9.18
C ARG A 154 -6.06 -9.41 -10.44
N TYR A 155 -7.25 -10.01 -10.38
CA TYR A 155 -7.92 -10.52 -11.57
C TYR A 155 -8.82 -9.46 -12.20
N ALA A 156 -8.98 -9.51 -13.51
CA ALA A 156 -9.85 -8.63 -14.27
C ALA A 156 -11.34 -8.85 -13.94
N GLY A 157 -12.18 -7.88 -14.30
CA GLY A 157 -13.64 -7.93 -14.18
C GLY A 157 -14.30 -7.48 -15.48
N TYR A 158 -14.66 -8.43 -16.34
CA TYR A 158 -15.28 -8.14 -17.64
C TYR A 158 -16.80 -8.02 -17.51
N THR A 159 -17.31 -6.78 -17.51
CA THR A 159 -18.76 -6.52 -17.56
C THR A 159 -19.35 -7.06 -18.86
N ARG A 160 -20.43 -7.84 -18.75
CA ARG A 160 -21.14 -8.50 -19.84
C ARG A 160 -22.36 -7.68 -20.30
N PRO A 161 -22.92 -7.92 -21.49
CA PRO A 161 -24.13 -7.25 -21.97
C PRO A 161 -25.38 -7.47 -21.11
N ASP A 162 -25.42 -8.55 -20.31
CA ASP A 162 -26.50 -8.86 -19.36
C ASP A 162 -26.37 -8.13 -18.00
N GLY A 163 -25.32 -7.32 -17.82
CA GLY A 163 -24.99 -6.66 -16.56
C GLY A 163 -24.22 -7.52 -15.56
N GLY A 164 -23.98 -8.80 -15.87
CA GLY A 164 -23.09 -9.67 -15.12
C GLY A 164 -21.60 -9.32 -15.31
N VAL A 165 -20.72 -10.01 -14.57
CA VAL A 165 -19.27 -9.84 -14.69
C VAL A 165 -18.58 -11.21 -14.75
N THR A 166 -17.62 -11.39 -15.66
CA THR A 166 -16.63 -12.48 -15.58
C THR A 166 -15.41 -12.01 -14.79
N GLY A 167 -14.95 -12.80 -13.82
CA GLY A 167 -13.80 -12.46 -12.97
C GLY A 167 -14.20 -11.73 -11.70
N ASP A 168 -13.38 -10.77 -11.24
CA ASP A 168 -13.60 -10.03 -10.00
C ASP A 168 -14.43 -8.75 -10.24
N PRO A 169 -15.70 -8.67 -9.78
CA PRO A 169 -16.54 -7.49 -9.94
C PRO A 169 -15.97 -6.23 -9.29
N ARG A 170 -15.11 -6.39 -8.26
CA ARG A 170 -14.43 -5.27 -7.60
C ARG A 170 -13.53 -4.49 -8.56
N ASN A 171 -12.94 -5.19 -9.53
CA ASN A 171 -11.95 -4.61 -10.45
C ASN A 171 -12.56 -4.20 -11.79
N ALA A 172 -13.87 -4.37 -12.00
CA ALA A 172 -14.53 -4.11 -13.28
C ALA A 172 -14.36 -2.65 -13.78
N GLY A 173 -14.43 -1.68 -12.87
CA GLY A 173 -14.19 -0.26 -13.21
C GLY A 173 -12.75 0.03 -13.66
N LEU A 174 -11.76 -0.67 -13.08
CA LEU A 174 -10.34 -0.56 -13.47
C LEU A 174 -10.04 -1.38 -14.73
N THR A 175 -10.71 -2.51 -14.91
CA THR A 175 -10.66 -3.34 -16.13
C THR A 175 -11.17 -2.56 -17.33
N GLY A 176 -12.34 -1.91 -17.21
CA GLY A 176 -12.85 -1.00 -18.22
C GLY A 176 -11.99 0.24 -18.46
N LEU A 177 -11.17 0.67 -17.48
CA LEU A 177 -10.15 1.70 -17.71
C LEU A 177 -8.98 1.14 -18.52
N ALA A 178 -8.42 -0.02 -18.15
CA ALA A 178 -7.30 -0.65 -18.86
C ALA A 178 -7.64 -0.90 -20.35
N LEU A 179 -8.82 -1.44 -20.64
CA LEU A 179 -9.30 -1.64 -22.02
C LEU A 179 -9.37 -0.32 -22.82
N ARG A 180 -9.80 0.79 -22.19
CA ARG A 180 -9.79 2.13 -22.83
C ARG A 180 -8.40 2.74 -22.98
N LEU A 181 -7.41 2.27 -22.22
CA LEU A 181 -6.00 2.65 -22.32
C LEU A 181 -5.23 1.75 -23.31
N GLY A 182 -5.91 0.89 -24.07
CA GLY A 182 -5.32 0.06 -25.11
C GLY A 182 -4.84 -1.32 -24.65
N TRP A 183 -5.12 -1.74 -23.42
CA TRP A 183 -4.91 -3.14 -23.03
C TRP A 183 -5.83 -4.06 -23.85
N PRO A 184 -5.32 -5.12 -24.50
CA PRO A 184 -6.14 -6.01 -25.33
C PRO A 184 -7.15 -6.84 -24.52
N GLY A 185 -6.95 -6.97 -23.21
CA GLY A 185 -7.64 -7.94 -22.37
C GLY A 185 -6.86 -9.25 -22.25
N GLY A 186 -7.26 -10.08 -21.27
CA GLY A 186 -6.84 -11.47 -21.19
C GLY A 186 -7.77 -12.38 -22.02
N PRO A 187 -7.63 -13.71 -21.90
CA PRO A 187 -8.47 -14.68 -22.63
C PRO A 187 -9.97 -14.68 -22.27
N GLY A 188 -10.42 -13.80 -21.36
CA GLY A 188 -11.80 -13.66 -20.91
C GLY A 188 -12.16 -14.58 -19.74
N THR A 189 -11.19 -15.07 -18.98
CA THR A 189 -11.43 -16.05 -17.89
C THR A 189 -11.72 -15.37 -16.54
N PRO A 190 -12.22 -16.12 -15.53
CA PRO A 190 -12.38 -15.59 -14.18
C PRO A 190 -11.08 -15.23 -13.44
N PHE A 191 -9.91 -15.62 -13.97
CA PHE A 191 -8.61 -15.48 -13.30
C PHE A 191 -7.55 -14.78 -14.19
N ASP A 192 -7.99 -14.01 -15.19
CA ASP A 192 -7.11 -13.20 -16.02
C ASP A 192 -6.42 -12.13 -15.17
N VAL A 193 -5.08 -12.10 -15.15
CA VAL A 193 -4.31 -11.11 -14.39
C VAL A 193 -4.49 -9.73 -15.03
N LEU A 194 -4.82 -8.74 -14.21
CA LEU A 194 -5.00 -7.35 -14.64
C LEU A 194 -3.63 -6.63 -14.69
N PRO A 195 -3.31 -5.88 -15.75
CA PRO A 195 -2.07 -5.10 -15.85
C PRO A 195 -1.99 -4.03 -14.76
N LEU A 196 -0.76 -3.59 -14.47
CA LEU A 196 -0.53 -2.39 -13.69
C LEU A 196 -0.93 -1.17 -14.53
N VAL A 197 -1.94 -0.44 -14.08
CA VAL A 197 -2.28 0.88 -14.62
C VAL A 197 -1.43 1.90 -13.86
N VAL A 198 -0.37 2.40 -14.50
CA VAL A 198 0.65 3.25 -13.86
C VAL A 198 0.67 4.62 -14.53
N GLN A 199 0.67 5.68 -13.71
CA GLN A 199 0.95 7.04 -14.15
C GLN A 199 2.36 7.44 -13.67
N GLY A 200 3.20 7.96 -14.57
CA GLY A 200 4.52 8.48 -14.23
C GLY A 200 4.49 9.76 -13.39
N GLY A 201 5.66 10.21 -12.94
CA GLY A 201 5.86 11.44 -12.18
C GLY A 201 6.00 12.72 -13.03
N GLY A 202 5.27 12.78 -14.15
CA GLY A 202 5.25 13.87 -15.14
C GLY A 202 3.82 14.17 -15.62
N ASP A 203 3.66 14.86 -16.75
CA ASP A 203 2.36 15.28 -17.30
C ASP A 203 1.63 14.17 -18.10
N GLU A 204 2.26 13.01 -18.25
CA GLU A 204 1.74 11.85 -18.96
C GLU A 204 0.50 11.23 -18.26
N GLY A 205 -0.37 10.64 -19.09
CA GLY A 205 -1.51 9.87 -18.63
C GLY A 205 -1.11 8.52 -18.00
N PRO A 206 -2.05 7.81 -17.38
CA PRO A 206 -1.82 6.41 -16.99
C PRO A 206 -1.66 5.53 -18.23
N ALA A 207 -0.66 4.66 -18.24
CA ALA A 207 -0.45 3.59 -19.21
C ALA A 207 -0.72 2.22 -18.58
N CYS A 208 -0.91 1.19 -19.41
CA CYS A 208 -1.02 -0.20 -18.96
C CYS A 208 0.30 -0.93 -19.15
N HIS A 209 0.71 -1.69 -18.14
CA HIS A 209 1.91 -2.53 -18.16
C HIS A 209 1.51 -3.92 -17.68
N ASP A 210 1.57 -4.92 -18.55
CA ASP A 210 1.30 -6.31 -18.17
C ASP A 210 2.36 -6.81 -17.17
N LEU A 211 1.95 -7.69 -16.25
CA LEU A 211 2.87 -8.31 -15.30
C LEU A 211 3.48 -9.58 -15.92
N PRO A 212 4.82 -9.73 -15.91
CA PRO A 212 5.47 -10.97 -16.34
C PRO A 212 4.99 -12.18 -15.53
N ASP A 213 4.73 -13.31 -16.19
CA ASP A 213 4.24 -14.55 -15.56
C ASP A 213 5.14 -15.02 -14.41
N ASP A 214 6.46 -14.86 -14.53
CA ASP A 214 7.44 -15.26 -13.51
C ASP A 214 7.35 -14.43 -12.22
N ALA A 215 6.78 -13.23 -12.29
CA ALA A 215 6.50 -12.39 -11.14
C ALA A 215 5.18 -12.78 -10.44
N VAL A 216 4.25 -13.46 -11.11
CA VAL A 216 2.88 -13.69 -10.61
C VAL A 216 2.68 -15.12 -10.11
N LEU A 217 3.21 -15.40 -8.91
CA LEU A 217 2.99 -16.69 -8.23
C LEU A 217 1.50 -16.89 -7.89
N GLN A 218 0.84 -17.80 -8.62
CA GLN A 218 -0.54 -18.25 -8.36
C GLN A 218 -0.56 -19.64 -7.74
N VAL A 219 -1.59 -19.89 -6.91
CA VAL A 219 -1.85 -21.18 -6.25
C VAL A 219 -3.22 -21.70 -6.71
N GLU A 220 -3.23 -22.92 -7.26
CA GLU A 220 -4.45 -23.67 -7.51
C GLU A 220 -5.03 -24.18 -6.19
N LEU A 221 -6.31 -23.91 -5.95
CA LEU A 221 -6.98 -24.26 -4.70
C LEU A 221 -7.63 -25.63 -4.83
N THR A 222 -7.19 -26.60 -4.02
CA THR A 222 -7.66 -27.98 -4.02
C THR A 222 -8.06 -28.43 -2.62
N HIS A 223 -9.16 -29.18 -2.48
CA HIS A 223 -9.52 -29.80 -1.21
C HIS A 223 -8.79 -31.16 -1.05
N PRO A 224 -8.21 -31.49 0.13
CA PRO A 224 -7.44 -32.73 0.32
C PRO A 224 -8.29 -34.00 0.17
N GLU A 225 -9.58 -33.95 0.55
CA GLU A 225 -10.49 -35.10 0.53
C GLU A 225 -11.49 -35.08 -0.63
N TYR A 226 -11.70 -33.93 -1.28
CA TYR A 226 -12.76 -33.74 -2.27
C TYR A 226 -12.14 -33.43 -3.64
N THR A 227 -11.80 -34.46 -4.38
CA THR A 227 -11.12 -34.36 -5.69
C THR A 227 -11.88 -33.50 -6.71
N TRP A 228 -13.21 -33.43 -6.61
CA TRP A 228 -14.06 -32.58 -7.46
C TRP A 228 -13.79 -31.08 -7.32
N TRP A 229 -13.16 -30.61 -6.24
CA TRP A 229 -12.81 -29.18 -6.07
C TRP A 229 -11.91 -28.66 -7.20
N ARG A 230 -11.02 -29.49 -7.75
CA ARG A 230 -10.16 -29.13 -8.89
C ARG A 230 -10.99 -28.76 -10.13
N ALA A 231 -12.18 -29.34 -10.32
CA ALA A 231 -13.05 -29.02 -11.44
C ALA A 231 -13.65 -27.60 -11.38
N LEU A 232 -13.56 -26.92 -10.22
CA LEU A 232 -13.93 -25.50 -10.08
C LEU A 232 -12.87 -24.54 -10.66
N GLY A 233 -11.65 -25.02 -10.93
CA GLY A 233 -10.56 -24.22 -11.49
C GLY A 233 -10.05 -23.06 -10.62
N LEU A 234 -10.40 -23.03 -9.33
CA LEU A 234 -10.16 -21.88 -8.46
C LEU A 234 -8.66 -21.60 -8.25
N ARG A 235 -8.25 -20.34 -8.43
CA ARG A 235 -6.86 -19.89 -8.27
C ARG A 235 -6.77 -18.59 -7.47
N TRP A 236 -5.72 -18.45 -6.68
CA TRP A 236 -5.42 -17.20 -5.96
C TRP A 236 -3.94 -16.83 -6.00
N HIS A 237 -3.63 -15.54 -6.10
CA HIS A 237 -2.26 -15.04 -6.07
C HIS A 237 -1.66 -15.14 -4.66
N ALA A 238 -0.43 -15.66 -4.57
CA ALA A 238 0.21 -15.93 -3.30
C ALA A 238 0.58 -14.65 -2.52
N VAL A 239 0.92 -13.57 -3.24
CA VAL A 239 1.50 -12.34 -2.66
C VAL A 239 0.46 -11.20 -2.63
N PRO A 240 -0.16 -10.88 -1.47
CA PRO A 240 -1.22 -9.86 -1.38
C PRO A 240 -0.64 -8.42 -1.30
N ALA A 241 0.14 -8.02 -2.29
CA ALA A 241 0.87 -6.75 -2.32
C ALA A 241 -0.08 -5.57 -2.62
N LEU A 242 -0.42 -4.76 -1.62
CA LEU A 242 -1.19 -3.50 -1.79
C LEU A 242 -0.45 -2.47 -2.67
N ALA A 243 -1.15 -1.49 -3.27
CA ALA A 243 -0.49 -0.47 -4.10
C ALA A 243 -1.10 0.96 -4.06
N ASN A 244 -2.32 1.16 -3.55
CA ASN A 244 -3.06 2.44 -3.69
C ASN A 244 -3.15 3.36 -2.44
N MET A 245 -2.43 3.05 -1.36
CA MET A 245 -2.41 3.86 -0.11
C MET A 245 -1.27 4.92 -0.14
N TRP A 246 -1.06 5.78 0.88
CA TRP A 246 -0.08 6.92 0.84
C TRP A 246 0.93 6.96 2.02
N LEU A 247 2.26 6.83 1.82
CA LEU A 247 3.24 6.70 2.93
C LEU A 247 3.69 8.06 3.47
N GLU A 248 3.26 8.43 4.67
CA GLU A 248 3.76 9.63 5.36
C GLU A 248 4.86 9.29 6.37
N ILE A 249 5.98 10.01 6.30
CA ILE A 249 7.08 9.97 7.27
C ILE A 249 7.49 11.43 7.52
N GLY A 250 7.61 11.84 8.79
CA GLY A 250 8.13 13.16 9.17
C GLY A 250 7.44 14.36 8.51
N GLY A 251 6.15 14.24 8.16
CA GLY A 251 5.40 15.27 7.45
C GLY A 251 5.69 15.37 5.94
N THR A 252 6.62 14.60 5.37
CA THR A 252 6.68 14.40 3.91
C THR A 252 5.69 13.31 3.53
N PRO A 253 4.56 13.61 2.87
CA PRO A 253 3.68 12.57 2.38
C PRO A 253 4.24 12.02 1.07
N SER A 254 4.23 10.70 0.94
CA SER A 254 4.21 10.05 -0.36
C SER A 254 2.79 10.20 -0.93
N ARG A 255 2.47 11.43 -1.35
CA ARG A 255 1.37 11.91 -2.21
C ARG A 255 0.37 12.95 -1.62
N TRP A 256 -0.14 13.84 -2.48
CA TRP A 256 -1.26 14.81 -2.28
C TRP A 256 -2.28 14.77 -3.46
N PRO A 257 -3.52 15.36 -3.37
CA PRO A 257 -4.52 15.26 -4.43
C PRO A 257 -4.99 16.58 -5.09
N ALA A 258 -5.26 16.46 -6.40
CA ALA A 258 -6.25 17.22 -7.20
C ALA A 258 -6.01 18.72 -7.52
N PRO A 259 -6.62 19.23 -8.62
CA PRO A 259 -6.31 20.55 -9.19
C PRO A 259 -7.19 21.68 -8.64
N ALA A 260 -6.77 22.93 -8.92
CA ALA A 260 -7.52 24.13 -8.59
C ALA A 260 -8.75 24.32 -9.49
N ALA A 261 -9.93 23.93 -9.00
CA ALA A 261 -11.23 24.34 -9.54
C ALA A 261 -11.95 25.22 -8.50
N ARG A 262 -12.42 26.41 -8.91
CA ARG A 262 -13.13 27.35 -8.02
C ARG A 262 -14.58 26.91 -7.83
N ALA A 263 -15.02 26.77 -6.57
CA ALA A 263 -16.43 26.81 -6.17
C ALA A 263 -16.55 27.53 -4.81
N SER A 264 -17.54 28.41 -4.67
CA SER A 264 -17.71 29.28 -3.51
C SER A 264 -18.65 28.68 -2.44
N PRO A 265 -18.62 29.16 -1.18
CA PRO A 265 -19.24 28.48 -0.04
C PRO A 265 -20.64 29.00 0.33
N LEU A 266 -21.39 28.22 1.13
CA LEU A 266 -22.31 28.69 2.18
C LEU A 266 -22.51 27.59 3.26
N PRO A 267 -22.97 27.91 4.49
CA PRO A 267 -22.77 27.06 5.66
C PRO A 267 -24.05 26.57 6.39
N SER A 268 -23.89 25.59 7.27
CA SER A 268 -24.63 25.51 8.54
C SER A 268 -23.90 24.65 9.59
N ARG A 269 -24.25 24.85 10.87
CA ARG A 269 -23.85 24.02 12.04
C ARG A 269 -25.03 23.06 12.37
N VAL A 270 -25.02 22.11 13.32
CA VAL A 270 -24.26 21.98 14.58
C VAL A 270 -24.42 20.56 15.20
N ARG A 271 -23.40 20.07 15.94
CA ARG A 271 -23.42 19.23 17.20
C ARG A 271 -24.27 17.94 17.33
N GLU A 272 -24.01 17.01 18.27
CA GLU A 272 -22.85 16.70 19.16
C GLU A 272 -22.73 15.14 19.24
N SER A 273 -22.84 14.31 20.30
CA SER A 273 -22.48 14.24 21.75
C SER A 273 -22.46 12.74 22.12
N ARG A 274 -21.59 12.16 22.97
CA ARG A 274 -20.36 12.58 23.69
C ARG A 274 -19.59 11.32 24.12
N GLY A 275 -18.27 11.43 24.33
CA GLY A 275 -17.45 10.36 24.92
C GLY A 275 -16.03 10.85 25.21
N LYS A 276 -15.81 11.48 26.36
CA LYS A 276 -14.55 12.19 26.68
C LYS A 276 -13.52 11.31 27.39
N SER A 277 -12.29 11.29 26.88
CA SER A 277 -11.07 11.33 27.70
C SER A 277 -9.93 11.96 26.89
N THR A 278 -8.90 12.50 27.55
CA THR A 278 -7.93 13.42 26.94
C THR A 278 -6.49 12.91 27.00
N ARG A 279 -5.79 12.95 25.86
CA ARG A 279 -4.39 13.40 25.73
C ARG A 279 -3.98 13.56 24.25
N SER A 280 -2.96 14.36 24.00
CA SER A 280 -2.56 14.85 22.67
C SER A 280 -1.92 13.77 21.79
N SER A 281 -2.38 13.61 20.54
CA SER A 281 -1.72 12.83 19.48
C SER A 281 -2.35 13.11 18.10
N PRO A 282 -1.71 13.88 17.20
CA PRO A 282 -2.30 14.25 15.90
C PRO A 282 -1.63 13.57 14.69
N ILE A 283 -1.56 12.23 14.63
CA ILE A 283 -1.04 11.49 13.46
C ILE A 283 -1.87 10.23 13.15
N TRP A 284 -2.97 10.37 12.40
CA TRP A 284 -3.63 9.30 11.62
C TRP A 284 -4.40 9.97 10.45
N SER A 285 -4.36 9.50 9.20
CA SER A 285 -4.76 8.13 8.80
C SER A 285 -4.34 7.76 7.35
N ARG A 286 -4.14 6.44 7.11
CA ARG A 286 -4.04 5.72 5.80
C ARG A 286 -2.66 5.60 5.08
N PRO A 287 -1.67 4.88 5.67
CA PRO A 287 -0.30 4.73 5.14
C PRO A 287 -0.14 3.82 3.90
N LEU A 288 0.72 4.17 2.92
CA LEU A 288 1.20 3.27 1.86
C LEU A 288 2.27 2.37 2.41
N VAL A 289 2.17 1.12 2.01
CA VAL A 289 3.31 0.23 1.81
C VAL A 289 2.88 -0.67 0.65
N ILE A 290 3.72 -0.92 -0.37
CA ILE A 290 3.51 -2.16 -1.16
C ILE A 290 3.82 -3.30 -0.20
N HIS A 291 2.79 -3.92 0.37
CA HIS A 291 2.91 -4.69 1.61
C HIS A 291 2.62 -6.17 1.44
N CYS A 292 3.67 -6.98 1.46
CA CYS A 292 3.57 -8.42 1.35
C CYS A 292 3.40 -9.09 2.73
N TYR A 293 2.30 -9.80 2.93
CA TYR A 293 1.99 -10.46 4.20
C TYR A 293 2.64 -11.85 4.31
N GLY A 294 3.91 -11.88 4.70
CA GLY A 294 4.60 -13.09 5.12
C GLY A 294 4.41 -13.37 6.62
N ARG A 295 4.05 -14.61 6.98
CA ARG A 295 4.14 -15.09 8.38
C ARG A 295 5.44 -15.89 8.51
N PRO A 296 6.47 -15.43 9.26
CA PRO A 296 7.65 -16.23 9.50
C PRO A 296 7.27 -17.52 10.23
N GLU A 297 7.76 -18.66 9.74
CA GLU A 297 7.66 -19.90 10.51
C GLU A 297 8.49 -19.78 11.79
N ARG A 298 7.96 -20.31 12.89
CA ARG A 298 8.80 -20.61 14.05
C ARG A 298 9.61 -21.86 13.68
N HIS A 299 10.94 -21.79 13.82
CA HIS A 299 11.76 -23.00 13.72
C HIS A 299 11.25 -24.05 14.71
N ARG A 300 10.59 -25.09 14.17
CA ARG A 300 10.08 -26.22 14.96
C ARG A 300 11.24 -27.17 15.23
N THR A 301 12.10 -26.78 16.16
CA THR A 301 13.24 -27.60 16.61
C THR A 301 12.78 -29.00 16.97
N GLU A 302 13.42 -30.02 16.41
CA GLU A 302 13.04 -31.41 16.59
C GLU A 302 13.25 -31.86 18.05
N ARG A 303 12.15 -31.95 18.80
CA ARG A 303 11.97 -32.74 20.03
C ARG A 303 10.50 -32.69 20.43
N GLY A 304 9.76 -33.79 20.20
CA GLY A 304 8.29 -33.78 20.32
C GLY A 304 7.57 -35.13 20.18
N GLN A 305 8.20 -36.21 20.65
CA GLN A 305 7.59 -37.49 21.04
C GLN A 305 6.35 -38.01 20.26
N ARG A 306 6.62 -38.89 19.28
CA ARG A 306 6.17 -40.30 19.28
C ARG A 306 4.95 -40.63 20.17
N TRP A 307 3.75 -40.61 19.58
CA TRP A 307 2.61 -41.39 20.08
C TRP A 307 2.40 -42.61 19.19
N GLN A 308 2.29 -43.80 19.80
CA GLN A 308 2.02 -45.05 19.08
C GLN A 308 0.52 -45.38 19.17
N ASN A 309 -0.08 -45.73 18.03
CA ASN A 309 -1.36 -46.43 18.02
C ASN A 309 -1.16 -47.86 18.55
N GLY A 310 -2.12 -48.39 19.32
CA GLY A 310 -2.13 -49.82 19.67
C GLY A 310 -2.83 -50.20 20.97
N SER A 311 -4.17 -50.18 21.01
CA SER A 311 -4.94 -50.84 22.06
C SER A 311 -6.39 -51.15 21.64
N GLU A 312 -6.57 -52.15 20.77
CA GLU A 312 -7.87 -52.77 20.51
C GLU A 312 -7.84 -54.28 20.81
N GLY A 313 -9.00 -54.82 21.21
CA GLY A 313 -9.38 -56.23 20.97
C GLY A 313 -8.50 -57.34 21.53
N ARG A 314 -8.60 -57.65 22.83
CA ARG A 314 -8.35 -59.03 23.31
C ARG A 314 -9.66 -59.84 23.28
N SER A 315 -9.76 -60.84 22.42
CA SER A 315 -10.82 -61.86 22.49
C SER A 315 -10.37 -63.26 22.01
N SER A 316 -10.68 -64.26 22.85
CA SER A 316 -10.88 -65.69 22.59
C SER A 316 -10.36 -66.37 21.29
N GLY A 317 -9.52 -67.40 21.45
CA GLY A 317 -9.27 -68.43 20.42
C GLY A 317 -8.46 -69.63 20.94
N ARG A 318 -8.81 -70.87 20.57
CA ARG A 318 -8.18 -72.13 21.06
C ARG A 318 -7.56 -72.94 19.91
N SER A 319 -6.31 -73.38 20.07
CA SER A 319 -5.66 -74.54 19.38
C SER A 319 -5.55 -74.49 17.83
N ARG A 320 -4.58 -75.10 17.14
CA ARG A 320 -3.80 -76.35 17.38
C ARG A 320 -2.37 -76.26 16.79
N ARG A 321 -1.52 -77.25 17.12
CA ARG A 321 -0.35 -77.71 16.30
C ARG A 321 -0.86 -78.47 15.04
N PRO A 322 -0.09 -78.77 13.98
CA PRO A 322 1.38 -78.85 13.85
C PRO A 322 1.93 -77.88 12.75
N GLY A 323 3.15 -77.97 12.19
CA GLY A 323 4.31 -78.86 12.37
C GLY A 323 5.47 -78.40 11.47
N ALA A 324 6.70 -78.86 11.72
CA ALA A 324 7.87 -78.45 10.94
C ALA A 324 8.26 -79.51 9.88
N PRO A 325 8.70 -79.10 8.67
CA PRO A 325 9.62 -79.88 7.85
C PRO A 325 11.07 -79.67 8.32
N ALA A 326 11.97 -80.60 7.98
CA ALA A 326 13.35 -80.60 8.46
C ALA A 326 14.38 -80.30 7.36
N SER A 327 15.46 -79.62 7.73
CA SER A 327 16.85 -79.84 7.31
C SER A 327 17.77 -79.18 8.34
#